data_AF-A0A0Q8NIP3-F1
#
_entry.id   AF-A0A0Q8NIP3-F1
#
_cell.length_a   1.000
_cell.length_b   1.000
_cell.length_c   1.000
_cell.angle_alpha   90.00
_cell.angle_beta   90.00
_cell.angle_gamma   90.00
#
_symmetry.space_group_name_H-M   'P 1'
#
loop_
_entity.id
_entity.type
_entity.pdbx_description
1 polymer ?
#
loop_
_entity_poly.entity_id
_entity_poly.type
_entity_poly.pdbx_seq_one_letter_code
_entity_poly.pdbx_strand_id
1 'polypeptide(L)' 'MAQAIVSPTTEVTETLPIRALLPWAVFLGTLMLVLLYFVGAEQGATSVFSGASVHEWVHDGRHLLGFPCH' A
#
# COMPACT_ATOMS: atom_id res chain seq x y z
N MET A 1 -21.91 56.87 4.41
CA MET A 1 -21.95 55.43 4.07
C MET A 1 -20.69 55.10 3.29
N ALA A 2 -19.74 54.39 3.90
CA ALA A 2 -18.45 54.05 3.30
C ALA A 2 -18.43 52.54 2.99
N GLN A 3 -18.19 52.19 1.73
CA GLN A 3 -18.06 50.80 1.30
C GLN A 3 -16.63 50.33 1.50
N ALA A 4 -16.48 49.23 2.25
CA ALA A 4 -15.21 48.53 2.36
C ALA A 4 -14.95 47.77 1.05
N ILE A 5 -13.75 47.98 0.50
CA ILE A 5 -13.26 47.27 -0.67
C ILE A 5 -12.63 45.99 -0.15
N VAL A 6 -13.20 44.83 -0.49
CA VAL A 6 -12.62 43.53 -0.15
C VAL A 6 -11.58 43.20 -1.22
N SER A 7 -10.32 43.12 -0.83
CA SER A 7 -9.25 42.65 -1.73
C SER A 7 -9.44 41.16 -1.98
N PRO A 8 -9.34 40.69 -3.25
CA PRO A 8 -9.46 39.27 -3.55
C PRO A 8 -8.32 38.51 -2.88
N THR A 9 -8.65 37.47 -2.12
CA THR A 9 -7.67 36.50 -1.64
C THR A 9 -7.33 35.56 -2.79
N THR A 10 -6.10 35.61 -3.26
CA THR A 10 -5.60 34.66 -4.25
C THR A 10 -5.44 33.30 -3.57
N GLU A 11 -6.32 32.35 -3.85
CA GLU A 11 -6.14 30.98 -3.41
C GLU A 11 -4.97 30.36 -4.17
N VAL A 12 -3.84 30.21 -3.48
CA VAL A 12 -2.68 29.51 -4.01
C VAL A 12 -2.99 28.02 -3.97
N THR A 13 -3.15 27.40 -5.14
CA THR A 13 -3.21 25.94 -5.24
C THR A 13 -1.81 25.39 -5.00
N GLU A 14 -1.57 24.90 -3.79
CA GLU A 14 -0.34 24.19 -3.43
C GLU A 14 -0.20 22.93 -4.29
N THR A 15 0.89 22.85 -5.05
CA THR A 15 1.21 21.68 -5.88
C THR A 15 1.86 20.60 -5.03
N LEU A 16 1.31 19.38 -5.05
CA LEU A 16 1.86 18.24 -4.31
C LEU A 16 3.27 17.86 -4.84
N PRO A 17 4.34 17.99 -4.03
CA PRO A 17 5.69 17.74 -4.51
C PRO A 17 5.94 16.23 -4.65
N ILE A 18 5.87 15.70 -5.87
CA ILE A 18 6.09 14.26 -6.19
C ILE A 18 7.42 13.74 -5.61
N ARG A 19 8.47 14.57 -5.60
CA ARG A 19 9.79 14.21 -5.06
C ARG A 19 9.74 13.84 -3.58
N ALA A 20 8.84 14.46 -2.81
CA ALA A 20 8.66 14.14 -1.40
C ALA A 20 7.94 12.81 -1.19
N LEU A 21 7.10 12.39 -2.15
CA LEU A 21 6.35 11.12 -2.10
C LEU A 21 7.16 9.94 -2.60
N LEU A 22 8.10 10.17 -3.53
CA LEU A 22 8.90 9.14 -4.17
C LEU A 22 9.49 8.09 -3.21
N PRO A 23 10.18 8.47 -2.10
CA PRO A 23 10.77 7.48 -1.21
C PRO A 23 9.70 6.61 -0.52
N TRP A 24 8.56 7.20 -0.15
CA TRP A 24 7.44 6.47 0.47
C TRP A 24 6.76 5.54 -0.52
N ALA A 25 6.56 5.98 -1.76
CA ALA A 25 6.01 5.16 -2.83
C ALA A 25 6.91 3.96 -3.13
N VAL A 26 8.23 4.16 -3.18
CA VAL A 26 9.19 3.06 -3.36
C VAL A 26 9.17 2.10 -2.17
N PHE A 27 9.15 2.62 -0.95
CA PHE A 27 9.10 1.80 0.26
C PHE A 27 7.83 0.94 0.31
N LEU A 28 6.66 1.56 0.18
CA LEU A 28 5.37 0.86 0.21
C LEU A 28 5.18 -0.06 -0.99
N GLY A 29 5.64 0.34 -2.18
CA GLY A 29 5.62 -0.49 -3.38
C GLY A 29 6.48 -1.74 -3.21
N THR A 30 7.67 -1.61 -2.64
CA THR A 30 8.54 -2.75 -2.33
C THR A 30 7.88 -3.66 -1.31
N LEU A 31 7.32 -3.10 -0.23
CA LEU A 31 6.62 -3.89 0.80
C LEU A 31 5.42 -4.65 0.21
N MET A 32 4.65 -4.01 -0.67
CA MET A 32 3.54 -4.64 -1.37
C MET A 32 4.03 -5.84 -2.21
N LEU A 33 5.14 -5.70 -2.94
CA LEU A 33 5.70 -6.80 -3.74
C LEU A 33 6.15 -7.97 -2.85
N VAL A 34 6.78 -7.68 -1.71
CA VAL A 34 7.17 -8.71 -0.73
C VAL A 34 5.93 -9.46 -0.22
N LEU A 35 4.85 -8.75 0.10
CA LEU A 35 3.60 -9.38 0.55
C LEU A 35 2.96 -10.24 -0.55
N LEU A 36 2.91 -9.75 -1.80
CA LEU A 36 2.40 -10.54 -2.92
C LEU A 36 3.23 -11.81 -3.15
N TYR A 37 4.55 -11.74 -3.00
CA TYR A 37 5.42 -12.91 -3.07
C TYR A 37 5.11 -13.90 -1.94
N PHE A 38 5.05 -13.43 -0.69
CA PHE A 38 4.79 -14.29 0.45
C PHE A 38 3.41 -14.95 0.38
N VAL A 39 2.36 -14.19 0.05
CA VAL A 39 1.00 -14.73 0.01
C VAL A 39 0.74 -15.57 -1.23
N GLY A 40 1.32 -15.20 -2.38
CA GLY A 40 1.04 -15.86 -3.66
C GLY A 40 1.97 -17.01 -4.03
N ALA A 41 3.27 -16.89 -3.73
CA ALA A 41 4.31 -17.81 -4.20
C ALA A 41 4.94 -18.64 -3.07
N GLU A 42 5.03 -18.10 -1.85
CA GLU A 42 5.61 -18.79 -0.71
C GLU A 42 4.58 -19.82 -0.17
N GLN A 43 4.86 -21.11 -0.38
CA GLN A 43 4.01 -22.23 0.07
C GLN A 43 4.50 -22.82 1.40
N GLY A 44 5.08 -22.01 2.29
CA GLY A 44 5.75 -22.49 3.51
C GLY A 44 7.14 -23.10 3.28
N ALA A 45 7.73 -22.91 2.10
CA ALA A 45 9.08 -23.38 1.76
C ALA A 45 10.19 -22.78 2.65
N THR A 46 9.95 -21.61 3.24
CA THR A 46 10.84 -20.91 4.17
C THR A 46 10.41 -21.03 5.62
N SER A 47 9.37 -21.83 5.90
CA SER A 47 8.87 -21.99 7.26
C SER A 47 9.91 -22.70 8.15
N VAL A 48 10.31 -22.02 9.23
CA VAL A 48 11.24 -22.58 10.24
C VAL A 48 10.48 -23.38 11.30
N PHE A 49 9.21 -23.05 11.52
CA PHE A 49 8.31 -23.74 12.44
C PHE A 49 7.07 -24.17 11.68
N SER A 50 6.67 -25.44 11.83
CA SER A 50 5.40 -25.93 11.29
C SER A 50 4.24 -25.24 12.01
N GLY A 51 3.40 -24.52 11.27
CA GLY A 51 2.21 -23.88 11.83
C GLY A 51 1.04 -24.02 10.88
N ALA A 52 0.10 -24.92 11.20
CA ALA A 52 -1.15 -25.09 10.44
C ALA A 52 -1.92 -23.75 10.34
N SER A 53 -1.95 -22.97 11.43
CA SER A 53 -2.64 -21.68 11.46
C SER A 53 -2.02 -20.64 10.52
N VAL A 54 -0.68 -20.60 10.40
CA VAL A 54 -0.01 -19.68 9.47
C VAL A 54 -0.22 -20.15 8.04
N HIS A 55 -0.13 -21.46 7.80
CA HIS A 55 -0.39 -22.06 6.50
C HIS A 55 -1.81 -21.76 6.02
N GLU A 56 -2.83 -21.95 6.86
CA GLU A 56 -4.23 -21.64 6.56
C GLU A 56 -4.46 -20.14 6.34
N TRP A 57 -3.86 -19.28 7.17
CA TRP A 57 -3.97 -17.82 7.00
C TRP A 57 -3.38 -17.34 5.66
N VAL A 58 -2.19 -17.84 5.30
CA VAL A 58 -1.56 -17.54 3.99
C VAL A 58 -2.40 -18.12 2.85
N HIS A 59 -2.88 -19.35 3.02
CA HIS A 59 -3.72 -20.02 2.04
C HIS A 59 -5.03 -19.26 1.76
N ASP A 60 -5.69 -18.74 2.80
CA ASP A 60 -6.88 -17.90 2.68
C ASP A 60 -6.55 -16.54 2.04
N GLY A 61 -5.42 -15.94 2.39
CA GLY A 61 -4.92 -14.72 1.74
C GLY A 61 -4.72 -14.90 0.24
N ARG A 62 -4.22 -16.06 -0.20
CA ARG A 62 -4.07 -16.40 -1.62
C ARG A 62 -5.42 -16.47 -2.34
N HIS A 63 -6.42 -17.06 -1.71
CA HIS A 63 -7.78 -17.08 -2.25
C HIS A 63 -8.38 -15.67 -2.34
N LEU A 64 -8.18 -14.81 -1.33
CA LEU A 64 -8.66 -13.42 -1.36
C LEU A 64 -8.07 -12.62 -2.53
N LEU A 65 -6.82 -12.92 -2.91
CA LEU A 65 -6.14 -12.30 -4.05
C LEU A 65 -6.46 -12.98 -5.39
N GLY A 66 -7.33 -14.00 -5.41
CA GLY A 66 -7.79 -14.68 -6.62
C GLY A 66 -6.77 -15.64 -7.26
N PHE A 67 -5.70 -15.98 -6.54
CA PHE A 67 -4.73 -16.95 -7.02
C PHE A 67 -5.31 -18.37 -6.95
N PRO A 68 -5.08 -19.22 -7.98
CA PRO A 68 -5.57 -20.59 -7.99
C PRO A 68 -4.84 -21.45 -6.94
N CYS A 69 -5.62 -22.30 -6.28
CA CYS A 69 -5.17 -23.42 -5.45
C CYS A 69 -5.21 -24.72 -6.27
N HIS A 70 -4.32 -25.67 -5.96
CA HIS A 70 -4.23 -26.97 -6.65
C HIS A 70 -5.23 -27.95 -6.05
#